data_AF-A0A420VYI4-F1
#
_entry.id   AF-A0A420VYI4-F1
#
_cell.length_a   1.000
_cell.length_b   1.000
_cell.length_c   1.000
_cell.angle_alpha   90.00
_cell.angle_beta   90.00
_cell.angle_gamma   90.00
#
_symmetry.space_group_name_H-M   'P 1'
#
loop_
_entity.id
_entity.type
_entity.pdbx_description
1 polymer ?
#
loop_
_entity_poly.entity_id
_entity_poly.type
_entity_poly.pdbx_seq_one_letter_code
_entity_poly.pdbx_strand_id
1 'polypeptide(L)'
;MKAKQFIWILLPLMLLQSFSNVWLWSVFALNRDYIARNECVNRFNEKALSCRGQCVLMKKMREHEEKEQKNLESRIIDVVFIDNSHNFSFDMSSLNNEDYISLPYPAYKQDYSYNPTFTIFHPPLV
;
A
#
# COMPACT_ATOMS: atom_id res chain seq x y z
N MET A 1 -32.98 14.38 7.37
CA MET A 1 -32.55 15.59 6.62
C MET A 1 -31.06 15.94 6.74
N LYS A 2 -30.39 15.65 7.88
CA LYS A 2 -28.96 16.01 8.09
C LYS A 2 -27.96 15.14 7.31
N ALA A 3 -28.26 13.86 7.08
CA ALA A 3 -27.40 12.93 6.32
C ALA A 3 -27.10 13.40 4.88
N LYS A 4 -28.08 14.04 4.22
CA LYS A 4 -27.94 14.50 2.83
C LYS A 4 -26.98 15.69 2.70
N GLN A 5 -26.80 16.49 3.76
CA GLN A 5 -25.84 17.60 3.78
C GLN A 5 -24.39 17.12 3.96
N PHE A 6 -24.18 16.03 4.70
CA PHE A 6 -22.84 15.43 4.84
C PHE A 6 -22.30 14.92 3.51
N ILE A 7 -23.15 14.44 2.60
CA ILE A 7 -22.75 13.99 1.27
C ILE A 7 -22.09 15.13 0.48
N TRP A 8 -22.63 16.34 0.54
CA TRP A 8 -22.06 17.51 -0.15
C TRP A 8 -20.69 17.94 0.39
N ILE A 9 -20.33 17.52 1.60
CA ILE A 9 -19.02 17.80 2.20
C ILE A 9 -18.07 16.62 1.98
N LEU A 10 -18.51 15.39 2.20
CA LEU A 10 -17.69 14.18 2.09
C LEU A 10 -17.31 13.85 0.64
N LEU A 11 -18.23 14.05 -0.31
CA LEU A 11 -17.99 13.77 -1.72
C LEU A 11 -16.81 14.58 -2.28
N PRO A 12 -16.76 15.93 -2.17
CA PRO A 12 -15.61 16.68 -2.64
C PRO A 12 -14.34 16.34 -1.85
N LEU A 13 -14.42 16.11 -0.53
CA LEU A 13 -13.26 15.76 0.29
C LEU A 13 -12.56 14.48 -0.22
N MET A 14 -13.33 13.47 -0.60
CA MET A 14 -12.79 12.23 -1.18
C MET A 14 -12.31 12.40 -2.62
N LEU A 15 -12.82 13.38 -3.37
CA LEU A 15 -12.28 13.69 -4.71
C LEU A 15 -10.96 14.46 -4.61
N LEU A 16 -10.83 15.34 -3.62
CA LEU A 16 -9.63 16.14 -3.36
C LEU A 16 -8.36 15.30 -3.16
N GLN A 17 -8.47 14.10 -2.60
CA GLN A 17 -7.32 13.21 -2.38
C GLN A 17 -6.62 12.77 -3.70
N SER A 18 -7.34 12.76 -4.83
CA SER A 18 -6.79 12.36 -6.13
C SER A 18 -6.01 13.47 -6.85
N PHE A 19 -6.01 14.69 -6.33
CA PHE A 19 -5.38 15.86 -6.99
C PHE A 19 -3.91 16.09 -6.58
N SER A 20 -3.27 15.17 -5.86
CA SER A 20 -1.86 15.29 -5.44
C SER A 20 -0.91 15.54 -6.63
N ASN A 21 -1.10 14.80 -7.73
CA ASN A 21 -0.32 14.93 -8.96
C ASN A 21 -0.62 16.24 -9.71
N VAL A 22 -1.87 16.72 -9.68
CA VAL A 22 -2.26 18.00 -10.28
C VAL A 22 -1.57 19.15 -9.56
N TRP A 23 -1.54 19.10 -8.23
CA TRP A 23 -0.84 20.09 -7.41
C TRP A 23 0.66 20.17 -7.76
N LEU A 24 1.32 19.02 -7.87
CA LEU A 24 2.75 18.94 -8.24
C LEU A 24 3.00 19.59 -9.61
N TRP A 25 2.14 19.32 -10.58
CA TRP A 25 2.24 19.92 -11.92
C TRP A 25 1.99 21.43 -11.89
N SER A 26 0.99 21.90 -11.12
CA SER A 26 0.70 23.33 -10.97
C SER A 26 1.88 24.10 -10.37
N VAL A 27 2.49 23.58 -9.30
CA VAL A 27 3.67 24.20 -8.67
C VAL A 27 4.85 24.25 -9.64
N PHE A 28 5.06 23.19 -10.43
CA PHE A 28 6.08 23.16 -11.48
C PHE A 28 5.81 24.21 -12.56
N ALA A 29 4.56 24.32 -13.03
CA ALA A 29 4.18 25.27 -14.07
C ALA A 29 4.40 26.73 -13.63
N LEU A 30 4.01 27.07 -12.40
CA LEU A 30 4.18 28.43 -11.84
C LEU A 30 5.66 28.81 -11.67
N ASN A 31 6.52 27.86 -11.31
CA ASN A 31 7.94 28.10 -11.03
C ASN A 31 8.88 27.60 -12.14
N ARG A 32 8.35 27.33 -13.33
CA ARG A 32 9.09 26.64 -14.39
C ARG A 32 10.40 27.33 -14.76
N ASP A 33 10.40 28.66 -14.83
CA ASP A 33 11.59 29.44 -15.20
C ASP A 33 12.65 29.44 -14.10
N TYR A 34 12.24 29.42 -12.83
CA TYR A 34 13.16 29.26 -11.71
C TYR A 34 13.80 27.87 -11.75
N ILE A 35 12.99 26.82 -11.88
CA ILE A 35 13.46 25.43 -11.93
C ILE A 35 14.42 25.22 -13.11
N ALA A 36 14.09 25.76 -14.28
CA ALA A 36 14.92 25.66 -15.48
C ALA A 36 16.30 26.33 -15.31
N ARG A 37 16.38 27.43 -14.56
CA ARG A 37 17.62 28.19 -14.35
C ARG A 37 18.44 27.67 -13.16
N ASN A 38 17.80 27.22 -12.09
CA ASN A 38 18.46 26.95 -10.81
C ASN A 38 18.61 25.45 -10.50
N GLU A 39 17.66 24.61 -10.90
CA GLU A 39 17.63 23.19 -10.49
C GLU A 39 17.83 22.21 -11.66
N CYS A 40 17.67 22.67 -12.89
CA CYS A 40 17.83 21.84 -14.09
C CYS A 40 19.29 21.42 -14.29
N VAL A 41 19.54 20.10 -14.36
CA VAL A 41 20.87 19.54 -14.64
C VAL A 41 21.40 19.91 -16.03
N ASN A 42 20.49 20.14 -16.98
CA ASN A 42 20.82 20.47 -18.36
C ASN A 42 20.88 21.99 -18.62
N ARG A 43 20.89 22.83 -17.59
CA ARG A 43 20.85 24.31 -17.73
C ARG A 43 22.03 24.89 -18.54
N PHE A 44 23.17 24.21 -18.55
CA PHE A 44 24.37 24.60 -19.31
C PHE A 44 24.56 23.80 -20.60
N ASN A 45 23.63 22.90 -20.91
CA ASN A 45 23.73 22.07 -22.10
C ASN A 45 22.92 22.69 -23.24
N GLU A 46 23.62 23.36 -24.16
CA GLU A 46 23.03 24.00 -25.33
C GLU A 46 22.28 23.02 -26.24
N LYS A 47 22.64 21.73 -26.23
CA LYS A 47 21.94 20.68 -26.99
C LYS A 47 20.62 20.25 -26.35
N ALA A 48 20.36 20.65 -25.11
CA ALA A 48 19.18 20.27 -24.33
C ALA A 48 18.18 21.43 -24.16
N LEU A 49 18.09 22.32 -25.17
CA LEU A 49 17.20 23.50 -25.19
C LEU A 49 15.73 23.15 -24.90
N SER A 50 15.31 21.91 -25.17
CA SER A 50 13.94 21.43 -24.98
C SER A 50 13.60 21.07 -23.52
N CYS A 51 14.60 20.84 -22.65
CA CYS A 51 14.36 20.32 -21.31
C CYS A 51 13.51 21.25 -20.44
N ARG A 52 13.85 22.55 -20.37
CA ARG A 52 13.07 23.58 -19.63
C ARG A 52 12.61 23.12 -18.22
N GLY A 53 13.49 22.46 -17.47
CA GLY A 53 13.21 21.95 -16.12
C GLY A 53 12.49 20.59 -16.03
N GLN A 54 12.10 19.97 -17.15
CA GLN A 54 11.37 18.68 -17.17
C GLN A 54 12.12 17.54 -16.46
N CYS A 55 13.45 17.55 -16.48
CA CYS A 55 14.26 16.57 -15.75
C CYS A 55 13.96 16.56 -14.25
N VAL A 56 13.69 17.72 -13.65
CA VAL A 56 13.38 17.84 -12.22
C VAL A 56 11.96 17.32 -11.94
N LEU A 57 11.00 17.64 -12.81
CA LEU A 57 9.63 17.14 -12.69
C LEU A 57 9.60 15.61 -12.75
N MET A 58 10.24 15.02 -13.76
CA MET A 58 10.32 13.57 -13.94
C MET A 58 10.99 12.88 -12.75
N LYS A 59 12.03 13.50 -12.18
CA LYS A 59 12.70 12.98 -10.99
C LYS A 59 11.75 12.95 -9.79
N LYS A 60 11.06 14.06 -9.51
CA LYS A 60 10.11 14.16 -8.39
C LYS A 60 8.91 13.21 -8.54
N MET A 61 8.41 13.01 -9.77
CA MET A 61 7.33 12.03 -10.02
C MET A 61 7.79 10.60 -9.74
N ARG A 62 8.97 10.22 -10.23
CA ARG A 62 9.53 8.87 -9.97
C ARG A 62 9.78 8.63 -8.47
N GLU A 63 10.31 9.64 -7.75
CA GLU A 63 10.50 9.54 -6.30
C GLU A 63 9.17 9.37 -5.54
N HIS A 64 8.07 9.92 -6.05
CA HIS A 64 6.74 9.74 -5.48
C HIS A 64 6.22 8.31 -5.73
N GLU A 65 6.31 7.83 -6.97
CA GLU A 65 5.90 6.48 -7.37
C GLU A 65 6.67 5.40 -6.58
N GLU A 66 7.99 5.55 -6.44
CA GLU A 66 8.82 4.61 -5.67
C GLU A 66 8.46 4.57 -4.18
N LYS A 67 8.09 5.72 -3.58
CA LYS A 67 7.63 5.78 -2.19
C LYS A 67 6.27 5.14 -1.99
N GLU A 68 5.36 5.30 -2.95
CA GLU A 68 4.06 4.62 -2.93
C GLU A 68 4.22 3.11 -3.08
N GLN A 69 5.11 2.66 -3.98
CA GLN A 69 5.36 1.23 -4.19
C GLN A 69 6.00 0.56 -2.97
N LYS A 70 7.00 1.19 -2.34
CA LYS A 70 7.58 0.69 -1.08
C LYS A 70 6.57 0.62 0.07
N ASN A 71 5.64 1.57 0.14
CA ASN A 71 4.54 1.53 1.13
C ASN A 71 3.58 0.35 0.87
N LEU A 72 3.33 0.01 -0.39
CA LEU A 72 2.51 -1.15 -0.74
C LEU A 72 3.20 -2.46 -0.33
N GLU A 73 4.49 -2.60 -0.64
CA GLU A 73 5.26 -3.80 -0.27
C GLU A 73 5.29 -4.03 1.25
N SER A 74 5.49 -2.97 2.05
CA SER A 74 5.44 -3.10 3.51
C SER A 74 4.06 -3.49 4.05
N ARG A 75 2.97 -3.14 3.36
CA ARG A 75 1.60 -3.51 3.78
C ARG A 75 1.24 -4.94 3.42
N ILE A 76 1.86 -5.52 2.39
CA ILE A 76 1.58 -6.91 1.96
C ILE A 76 2.31 -7.92 2.86
N ILE A 77 3.41 -7.52 3.50
CA ILE A 77 4.25 -8.42 4.32
C ILE A 77 3.63 -8.76 5.70
N ASP A 78 2.59 -8.06 6.16
CA ASP A 78 1.98 -8.28 7.49
C ASP A 78 0.91 -9.38 7.56
N VAL A 79 0.62 -10.09 6.47
CA VAL A 79 -0.30 -11.26 6.50
C VAL A 79 0.49 -12.56 6.55
N VAL A 80 1.31 -12.72 7.57
CA VAL A 80 1.83 -14.05 7.93
C VAL A 80 0.74 -14.73 8.76
N PHE A 81 -0.02 -15.64 8.13
CA PHE A 81 -0.88 -16.57 8.86
C PHE A 81 0.01 -17.53 9.65
N ILE A 82 0.32 -17.19 10.90
CA ILE A 82 0.91 -18.12 11.85
C ILE A 82 -0.22 -19.01 12.35
N ASP A 83 -0.41 -20.18 11.71
CA ASP A 83 -1.21 -21.27 12.27
C ASP A 83 -0.45 -21.90 13.44
N ASN A 84 -0.47 -21.21 14.58
CA ASN A 84 -0.06 -21.79 15.85
C ASN A 84 -1.20 -22.71 16.32
N SER A 85 -1.28 -23.91 15.75
CA SER A 85 -2.06 -25.02 16.30
C SER A 85 -1.44 -25.54 17.59
N HIS A 86 -1.33 -24.66 18.60
CA HIS A 86 -1.17 -25.09 19.96
C HIS A 86 -2.48 -25.79 20.35
N ASN A 87 -2.42 -27.11 20.51
CA ASN A 87 -3.48 -27.90 21.11
C ASN A 87 -3.72 -27.39 22.54
N PHE A 88 -4.58 -26.38 22.68
CA PHE A 88 -5.00 -25.86 23.96
C PHE A 88 -6.12 -26.76 24.47
N SER A 89 -5.77 -27.73 25.32
CA SER A 89 -6.75 -28.57 26.00
C SER A 89 -7.35 -27.77 27.17
N PHE A 90 -8.56 -27.25 26.99
CA PHE A 90 -9.36 -26.71 28.08
C PHE A 90 -10.13 -27.84 28.75
N ASP A 91 -9.69 -28.26 29.93
CA ASP A 91 -10.44 -29.23 30.74
C ASP A 91 -11.61 -28.50 31.41
N MET A 92 -12.72 -28.40 30.67
CA MET A 92 -13.98 -27.83 31.16
C MET A 92 -14.69 -28.87 32.03
N SER A 93 -14.12 -29.19 33.19
CA SER A 93 -14.84 -29.93 34.22
C SER A 93 -15.76 -28.99 34.98
N SER A 94 -17.05 -29.12 34.68
CA SER A 94 -18.23 -28.51 35.30
C SER A 94 -18.78 -27.21 34.68
N LEU A 95 -19.65 -27.41 33.69
CA LEU A 95 -20.86 -26.59 33.51
C LEU A 95 -21.92 -27.52 32.90
N ASN A 96 -22.63 -28.23 33.78
CA ASN A 96 -23.85 -28.93 33.42
C ASN A 96 -24.92 -27.88 33.13
N ASN A 97 -25.00 -27.39 31.91
CA ASN A 97 -26.20 -26.76 31.36
C ASN A 97 -26.16 -26.95 29.84
N GLU A 98 -27.02 -27.85 29.37
CA GLU A 98 -27.25 -28.08 27.95
C GLU A 98 -27.94 -26.87 27.34
N ASP A 99 -27.17 -25.96 26.76
CA ASP A 99 -27.67 -25.02 25.76
C ASP A 99 -26.69 -25.05 24.58
N TYR A 100 -27.05 -25.85 23.58
CA TYR A 100 -26.29 -26.02 22.35
C TYR A 100 -26.31 -24.70 21.55
N ILE A 101 -25.20 -23.96 21.57
CA ILE A 101 -25.01 -22.81 20.69
C ILE A 101 -24.74 -23.32 19.28
N SER A 102 -25.70 -23.19 18.37
CA SER A 102 -25.48 -23.41 16.95
C SER A 102 -24.51 -22.34 16.41
N LEU A 103 -23.27 -22.72 16.09
CA LEU A 103 -22.37 -21.81 15.39
C LEU A 103 -22.94 -21.50 13.98
N PRO A 104 -23.07 -20.22 13.58
CA PRO A 104 -23.59 -19.83 12.27
C PRO A 104 -22.56 -19.99 11.12
N TYR A 105 -21.43 -20.66 11.37
CA TYR A 105 -20.37 -20.84 10.39
C TYR A 105 -20.11 -22.34 10.15
N PRO A 106 -19.88 -22.76 8.89
CA PRO A 106 -19.49 -24.12 8.62
C PRO A 106 -18.15 -24.43 9.30
N ALA A 107 -18.08 -25.55 10.01
CA ALA A 107 -16.82 -26.06 10.53
C ALA A 107 -15.85 -26.27 9.34
N TYR A 108 -14.74 -25.53 9.34
CA TYR A 108 -13.72 -25.68 8.31
C TYR A 108 -13.11 -27.08 8.42
N LYS A 109 -13.32 -27.89 7.39
CA LYS A 109 -12.75 -29.22 7.29
C LYS A 109 -11.44 -29.12 6.52
N GLN A 110 -10.32 -29.28 7.23
CA GLN A 110 -8.99 -29.17 6.66
C GLN A 110 -8.65 -30.48 5.91
N ASP A 111 -9.21 -30.64 4.70
CA ASP A 111 -9.09 -31.86 3.88
C ASP A 111 -7.78 -31.91 3.04
N TYR A 112 -6.76 -31.10 3.36
CA TYR A 112 -5.47 -31.15 2.68
C TYR A 112 -4.39 -31.76 3.59
N SER A 113 -3.63 -32.69 3.02
CA SER A 113 -2.42 -33.25 3.63
C SER A 113 -1.21 -32.73 2.86
N TYR A 114 -0.23 -32.21 3.58
CA TYR A 114 1.05 -31.80 3.00
C TYR A 114 2.19 -32.41 3.82
N ASN A 115 3.25 -32.81 3.13
CA ASN A 115 4.50 -33.19 3.76
C ASN A 115 5.41 -31.95 3.80
N PRO A 116 5.67 -31.36 4.97
CA PRO A 116 6.58 -30.23 5.05
C PRO A 116 7.99 -30.67 4.65
N THR A 117 8.46 -30.21 3.50
CA THR A 117 9.86 -30.36 3.09
C THR A 117 10.68 -29.25 3.72
N PHE A 118 11.41 -29.58 4.77
CA PHE A 118 12.38 -28.67 5.39
C PHE A 118 13.69 -28.70 4.60
N THR A 119 13.69 -28.12 3.40
CA THR A 119 14.94 -27.86 2.69
C THR A 119 15.34 -26.41 2.96
N ILE A 120 16.59 -26.22 3.40
CA ILE A 120 17.17 -24.88 3.45
C ILE A 120 17.41 -24.47 1.99
N PHE A 121 16.70 -23.44 1.55
CA PHE A 121 16.92 -22.89 0.22
C PHE A 121 18.34 -22.31 0.15
N HIS A 122 19.17 -22.88 -0.70
CA HIS A 122 20.50 -22.34 -1.00
C HIS A 122 20.40 -21.62 -2.36
N PRO A 123 20.76 -20.32 -2.44
CA PRO A 123 20.81 -19.62 -3.70
C PRO A 123 21.88 -20.24 -4.62
N PRO A 124 21.73 -20.11 -5.95
CA PRO A 124 22.70 -20.62 -6.90
C PRO A 124 24.08 -19.97 -6.65
N LEU A 125 25.10 -20.80 -6.57
CA LEU A 125 26.50 -20.35 -6.55
C LEU A 125 26.85 -19.89 -7.97
N VAL A 126 27.21 -18.62 -8.09
CA VAL A 126 27.73 -18.00 -9.34
C VAL A 126 29.16 -18.46 -9.57
#